data_AF-A0A496AQJ6-F1
#
_entry.id   AF-A0A496AQJ6-F1
#
_cell.length_a   1.000
_cell.length_b   1.000
_cell.length_c   1.000
_cell.angle_alpha   90.00
_cell.angle_beta   90.00
_cell.angle_gamma   90.00
#
_symmetry.space_group_name_H-M   'P 1'
#
loop_
_entity.id
_entity.type
_entity.pdbx_description
1 polymer ?
#
loop_
_entity_poly.entity_id
_entity_poly.type
_entity_poly.pdbx_seq_one_letter_code
_entity_poly.pdbx_strand_id
1 'polypeptide(L)'
;MQKRLFMSEQLNRRLLPFYMKLPVFWVFIILTLVGQVLWVAFISRYPNIDLRWSSFGYGFGIVLGFMQGKWTSRLWDRSYLQVLKRQIIFWEAKGAKTLTYFTCFALGLPVTGVLLIKSTVQLTGIQSYVFGFIGGMNVALMLWVRRIPK
;
A
#
# COMPACT_ATOMS: atom_id res chain seq x y z
N MET A 1 -19.07 5.47 39.83
CA MET A 1 -19.40 6.27 38.63
C MET A 1 -18.43 5.84 37.52
N GLN A 2 -18.95 5.44 36.35
CA GLN A 2 -18.21 5.33 35.08
C GLN A 2 -17.25 4.13 34.82
N LYS A 3 -17.70 2.89 35.10
CA LYS A 3 -17.23 1.67 34.41
C LYS A 3 -18.40 1.07 33.62
N ARG A 4 -18.70 1.62 32.45
CA ARG A 4 -19.64 1.00 31.49
C ARG A 4 -19.39 1.55 30.09
N LEU A 5 -19.39 0.65 29.10
CA LEU A 5 -19.29 0.85 27.64
C LEU A 5 -17.89 0.89 27.02
N PHE A 6 -17.02 -0.06 27.36
CA PHE A 6 -16.18 -0.69 26.33
C PHE A 6 -17.03 -1.76 25.60
N MET A 7 -18.14 -1.31 25.01
CA MET A 7 -18.89 -2.15 24.09
C MET A 7 -17.99 -2.34 22.87
N SER A 8 -17.69 -3.60 22.57
CA SER A 8 -16.96 -4.09 21.41
C SER A 8 -17.44 -3.38 20.13
N GLU A 9 -16.83 -2.25 19.80
CA GLU A 9 -16.92 -1.60 18.50
C GLU A 9 -16.03 -2.36 17.52
N GLN A 10 -16.38 -3.62 17.28
CA GLN A 10 -15.78 -4.39 16.20
C GLN A 10 -16.20 -3.75 14.88
N LEU A 11 -15.22 -3.38 14.07
CA LEU A 11 -15.41 -2.86 12.72
C LEU A 11 -16.28 -3.85 11.92
N ASN A 12 -17.55 -3.50 11.74
CA ASN A 12 -18.48 -4.32 10.98
C ASN A 12 -18.19 -4.13 9.48
N ARG A 13 -18.19 -5.19 8.68
CA ARG A 13 -17.82 -5.14 7.24
C ARG A 13 -18.61 -4.11 6.43
N ARG A 14 -19.79 -3.71 6.90
CA ARG A 14 -20.64 -2.68 6.28
C ARG A 14 -20.11 -1.24 6.44
N LEU A 15 -19.22 -1.00 7.41
CA LEU A 15 -18.63 0.31 7.68
C LEU A 15 -17.33 0.54 6.90
N LEU A 16 -16.84 -0.48 6.18
CA LEU A 16 -15.70 -0.34 5.30
C LEU A 16 -16.10 0.47 4.05
N PRO A 17 -15.28 1.45 3.60
CA PRO A 17 -15.56 2.19 2.38
C PRO A 17 -15.55 1.24 1.18
N PHE A 18 -16.21 1.63 0.08
CA PHE A 18 -16.30 0.82 -1.14
C PHE A 18 -14.95 0.24 -1.60
N TYR A 19 -13.88 1.05 -1.52
CA TYR A 19 -12.52 0.68 -1.91
C TYR A 19 -11.85 -0.37 -1.00
N MET A 20 -12.44 -0.70 0.14
CA MET A 20 -11.95 -1.74 1.06
C MET A 20 -12.76 -3.03 0.97
N LYS A 21 -13.61 -3.17 -0.05
CA LYS A 21 -14.30 -4.44 -0.31
C LYS A 21 -13.31 -5.46 -0.88
N LEU A 22 -13.48 -6.71 -0.47
CA LEU A 22 -12.63 -7.82 -0.85
C LEU A 22 -12.42 -7.99 -2.37
N PRO A 23 -13.45 -7.86 -3.23
CA PRO A 23 -13.27 -7.91 -4.68
C PRO A 23 -12.37 -6.80 -5.21
N VAL A 24 -12.41 -5.61 -4.61
CA VAL A 24 -11.62 -4.45 -5.05
C VAL A 24 -10.13 -4.71 -4.80
N PHE A 25 -9.77 -5.28 -3.65
CA PHE A 25 -8.39 -5.69 -3.39
C PHE A 25 -7.89 -6.73 -4.39
N TRP A 26 -8.71 -7.74 -4.71
CA TRP A 26 -8.35 -8.73 -5.73
C TRP A 26 -8.12 -8.10 -7.10
N VAL A 27 -9.00 -7.21 -7.52
CA VAL A 27 -8.84 -6.48 -8.80
C VAL A 27 -7.52 -5.71 -8.81
N PHE A 28 -7.20 -4.98 -7.74
CA PHE A 28 -5.93 -4.24 -7.69
C PHE A 28 -4.70 -5.15 -7.68
N ILE A 29 -4.72 -6.26 -6.94
CA ILE A 29 -3.62 -7.23 -6.91
C ILE A 29 -3.42 -7.82 -8.32
N ILE A 30 -4.48 -8.30 -8.96
CA ILE A 30 -4.43 -8.87 -10.31
C ILE A 30 -3.93 -7.81 -11.30
N LEU A 31 -4.45 -6.59 -11.24
CA LEU A 31 -4.04 -5.50 -12.12
C LEU A 31 -2.55 -5.17 -11.96
N THR A 32 -2.02 -5.18 -10.74
CA THR A 32 -0.59 -4.94 -10.51
C THR A 32 0.30 -6.08 -11.02
N LEU A 33 -0.16 -7.34 -10.92
CA LEU A 33 0.56 -8.49 -11.47
C LEU A 33 0.56 -8.47 -13.00
N VAL A 34 -0.60 -8.28 -13.61
CA VAL A 34 -0.74 -8.15 -15.08
C VAL A 34 0.08 -6.96 -15.58
N GLY A 35 -0.01 -5.82 -14.90
CA GLY A 35 0.76 -4.62 -15.21
C GLY A 35 2.27 -4.87 -15.16
N GLN A 36 2.77 -5.55 -14.13
CA GLN A 36 4.19 -5.92 -14.03
C GLN A 36 4.61 -6.90 -15.13
N VAL A 37 3.80 -7.91 -15.46
CA VAL A 37 4.11 -8.86 -16.54
C VAL A 37 4.17 -8.15 -17.89
N LEU A 38 3.18 -7.32 -18.20
CA LEU A 38 3.15 -6.53 -19.43
C LEU A 38 4.34 -5.55 -19.50
N TRP A 39 4.68 -4.93 -18.37
CA TRP A 39 5.83 -4.04 -18.28
C TRP A 39 7.14 -4.77 -18.55
N VAL A 40 7.37 -5.91 -17.91
CA VAL A 40 8.56 -6.74 -18.12
C VAL A 40 8.64 -7.23 -19.57
N ALA A 41 7.52 -7.66 -20.15
CA ALA A 41 7.46 -8.10 -21.56
C ALA A 41 7.70 -6.96 -22.56
N PHE A 42 7.35 -5.73 -22.20
CA PHE A 42 7.64 -4.55 -23.02
C PHE A 42 9.12 -4.19 -22.95
N ILE A 43 9.71 -4.09 -21.75
CA ILE A 43 11.11 -3.69 -21.58
C ILE A 43 12.09 -4.76 -22.05
N SER A 44 11.71 -6.05 -22.03
CA SER A 44 12.55 -7.15 -22.51
C SER A 44 12.83 -7.10 -24.02
N ARG A 45 12.08 -6.28 -24.77
CA ARG A 45 12.33 -6.02 -26.20
C ARG A 45 13.53 -5.09 -26.43
N TYR A 46 14.03 -4.44 -25.38
CA TYR A 46 15.14 -3.49 -25.47
C TYR A 46 16.40 -4.11 -24.85
N PRO A 47 17.41 -4.49 -25.66
CA PRO A 47 18.60 -5.20 -25.18
C PRO A 47 19.47 -4.37 -24.23
N ASN A 48 19.32 -3.04 -24.26
CA ASN A 48 20.07 -2.12 -23.41
C ASN A 48 19.49 -1.99 -22.00
N ILE A 49 18.34 -2.61 -21.72
CA ILE A 49 17.67 -2.53 -20.41
C ILE A 49 18.02 -3.78 -19.59
N ASP A 50 18.70 -3.57 -18.46
CA ASP A 50 18.94 -4.63 -17.49
C ASP A 50 17.68 -4.92 -16.67
N LEU A 51 17.07 -6.08 -16.91
CA LEU A 51 15.88 -6.58 -16.22
C LEU A 51 16.04 -6.70 -14.70
N ARG A 52 17.29 -6.78 -14.19
CA ARG A 52 17.56 -6.83 -12.75
C ARG A 52 17.02 -5.61 -12.03
N TRP A 53 17.03 -4.42 -12.66
CA TRP A 53 16.46 -3.21 -12.09
C TRP A 53 14.94 -3.30 -11.95
N SER A 54 14.26 -3.92 -12.91
CA SER A 54 12.82 -4.17 -12.83
C SER A 54 12.50 -5.15 -11.70
N SER A 55 13.23 -6.26 -11.58
CA SER A 55 13.03 -7.23 -10.49
C SER A 55 13.32 -6.62 -9.11
N PHE A 56 14.41 -5.86 -8.98
CA PHE A 56 14.76 -5.16 -7.75
C PHE A 56 13.69 -4.14 -7.37
N GLY A 57 13.28 -3.29 -8.32
CA GLY A 57 12.23 -2.31 -8.13
C GLY A 57 10.93 -2.95 -7.65
N TYR A 58 10.48 -4.00 -8.33
CA TYR A 58 9.27 -4.74 -7.96
C TYR A 58 9.34 -5.33 -6.55
N GLY A 59 10.43 -6.03 -6.21
CA GLY A 59 10.62 -6.60 -4.88
C GLY A 59 10.68 -5.54 -3.78
N PHE A 60 11.43 -4.47 -4.01
CA PHE A 60 11.52 -3.34 -3.08
C PHE A 60 10.16 -2.67 -2.87
N GLY A 61 9.39 -2.50 -3.96
CA GLY A 61 8.03 -2.02 -3.95
C GLY A 61 7.14 -2.90 -3.07
N ILE A 62 7.14 -4.22 -3.27
CA ILE A 62 6.34 -5.16 -2.47
C ILE A 62 6.62 -4.98 -0.97
N VAL A 63 7.89 -4.93 -0.58
CA VAL A 63 8.27 -4.81 0.84
C VAL A 63 7.75 -3.50 1.44
N LEU A 64 8.02 -2.36 0.80
CA LEU A 64 7.55 -1.06 1.31
C LEU A 64 6.02 -0.94 1.29
N GLY A 65 5.38 -1.45 0.24
CA GLY A 65 3.93 -1.49 0.12
C GLY A 65 3.29 -2.34 1.22
N PHE A 66 3.84 -3.53 1.48
CA PHE A 66 3.36 -4.41 2.52
C PHE A 66 3.53 -3.81 3.93
N MET A 67 4.68 -3.18 4.19
CA MET A 67 4.91 -2.45 5.45
C MET A 67 3.88 -1.33 5.62
N GLN A 68 3.65 -0.54 4.57
CA GLN A 68 2.63 0.51 4.55
C GLN A 68 1.24 -0.05 4.86
N GLY A 69 0.79 -1.07 4.14
CA GLY A 69 -0.52 -1.68 4.37
C GLY A 69 -0.64 -2.28 5.79
N LYS A 70 0.44 -2.84 6.34
CA LYS A 70 0.47 -3.36 7.72
C LYS A 70 0.33 -2.25 8.76
N TRP A 71 0.95 -1.08 8.54
CA TRP A 71 0.79 0.07 9.44
C TRP A 71 -0.59 0.71 9.31
N THR A 72 -1.08 0.89 8.07
CA THR A 72 -2.44 1.36 7.79
C THR A 72 -3.48 0.50 8.48
N SER A 73 -3.39 -0.84 8.37
CA SER A 73 -4.32 -1.75 9.04
C SER A 73 -4.32 -1.60 10.56
N ARG A 74 -3.15 -1.43 11.19
CA ARG A 74 -3.04 -1.22 12.64
C ARG A 74 -3.64 0.11 13.08
N LEU A 75 -3.49 1.15 12.27
CA LEU A 75 -4.11 2.45 12.52
C LEU A 75 -5.63 2.36 12.41
N TRP A 76 -6.12 1.65 11.40
CA TRP A 76 -7.56 1.46 11.23
C TRP A 76 -8.18 0.62 12.34
N ASP A 77 -7.54 -0.47 12.79
CA ASP A 77 -8.04 -1.26 13.92
C ASP A 77 -8.27 -0.43 15.19
N ARG A 78 -7.41 0.56 15.44
CA ARG A 78 -7.44 1.33 16.69
C ARG A 78 -8.32 2.57 16.62
N SER A 79 -8.28 3.28 15.50
CA SER A 79 -8.77 4.65 15.42
C SER A 79 -9.79 4.88 14.31
N TYR A 80 -10.06 3.89 13.44
CA TYR A 80 -10.97 4.09 12.31
C TYR A 80 -12.38 4.51 12.74
N LEU A 81 -12.97 3.82 13.72
CA LEU A 81 -14.32 4.14 14.18
C LEU A 81 -14.39 5.46 14.94
N GLN A 82 -13.35 5.81 15.69
CA GLN A 82 -13.27 7.09 16.41
C GLN A 82 -13.19 8.26 15.42
N VAL A 83 -12.41 8.11 14.34
CA VAL A 83 -12.33 9.09 13.25
C VAL A 83 -13.65 9.17 12.48
N LEU A 84 -14.27 8.03 12.15
CA LEU A 84 -15.54 7.98 11.43
C LEU A 84 -16.68 8.66 12.21
N LYS A 85 -16.69 8.49 13.54
CA LYS A 85 -17.63 9.14 14.46
C LYS A 85 -17.29 10.58 14.80
N ARG A 86 -16.25 11.16 14.18
CA ARG A 86 -15.74 12.52 14.44
C ARG A 86 -15.37 12.76 15.92
N GLN A 87 -14.99 11.71 16.65
CA GLN A 87 -14.53 11.82 18.04
C GLN A 87 -13.09 12.32 18.13
N ILE A 88 -12.28 12.04 17.11
CA ILE A 88 -10.91 12.52 16.95
C ILE A 88 -10.68 12.90 15.48
N ILE A 89 -9.78 13.84 15.21
CA ILE A 89 -9.31 14.09 13.85
C ILE A 89 -8.25 13.04 13.45
N PHE A 90 -8.11 12.77 12.14
CA PHE A 90 -7.15 11.77 11.64
C PHE A 90 -5.71 12.04 12.15
N TRP A 91 -5.32 13.31 12.26
CA TRP A 91 -4.00 13.72 12.74
C TRP A 91 -3.73 13.42 14.22
N GLU A 92 -4.77 13.24 15.02
CA GLU A 92 -4.68 12.87 16.44
C GLU A 92 -4.58 11.35 16.63
N ALA A 93 -4.93 10.56 15.62
CA ALA A 93 -4.84 9.11 15.71
C ALA A 93 -3.38 8.65 15.88
N LYS A 94 -3.15 7.79 16.87
CA LYS A 94 -1.80 7.31 17.22
C LYS A 94 -1.16 6.58 16.03
N GLY A 95 -0.09 7.15 15.49
CA GLY A 95 0.64 6.62 14.34
C GLY A 95 0.24 7.23 12.99
N ALA A 96 -0.77 8.11 12.94
CA ALA A 96 -1.19 8.79 11.70
C ALA A 96 -0.07 9.63 11.10
N LYS A 97 0.62 10.43 11.93
CA LYS A 97 1.75 11.27 11.49
C LYS A 97 2.86 10.44 10.83
N THR A 98 3.30 9.39 11.52
CA THR A 98 4.34 8.49 11.02
C THR A 98 3.93 7.79 9.73
N LEU A 99 2.68 7.32 9.66
CA LEU A 99 2.12 6.72 8.45
C LEU A 99 2.12 7.72 7.29
N THR A 100 1.68 8.95 7.52
CA THR A 100 1.68 10.02 6.51
C THR A 100 3.10 10.30 6.02
N TYR A 101 4.07 10.47 6.92
CA TYR A 101 5.47 10.69 6.52
C TYR A 101 6.04 9.53 5.70
N PHE A 102 5.78 8.30 6.11
CA PHE A 102 6.19 7.13 5.33
C PHE A 102 5.51 7.10 3.97
N THR A 103 4.23 7.45 3.89
CA THR A 103 3.48 7.52 2.63
C THR A 103 4.09 8.56 1.70
N CYS A 104 4.35 9.77 2.21
CA CYS A 104 4.99 10.84 1.46
C CYS A 104 6.39 10.42 0.99
N PHE A 105 7.18 9.75 1.83
CA PHE A 105 8.49 9.24 1.45
C PHE A 105 8.39 8.16 0.37
N ALA A 106 7.56 7.14 0.58
CA ALA A 106 7.41 6.01 -0.32
C ALA A 106 6.82 6.40 -1.69
N LEU A 107 5.94 7.39 -1.74
CA LEU A 107 5.44 7.98 -2.99
C LEU A 107 6.40 9.03 -3.58
N GLY A 108 7.21 9.68 -2.74
CA GLY A 108 8.25 10.60 -3.15
C GLY A 108 9.42 9.89 -3.86
N LEU A 109 9.68 8.63 -3.54
CA LEU A 109 10.73 7.82 -4.19
C LEU A 109 10.55 7.73 -5.72
N PRO A 110 9.39 7.39 -6.28
CA PRO A 110 9.21 7.39 -7.73
C PRO A 110 9.35 8.79 -8.35
N VAL A 111 8.85 9.84 -7.67
CA VAL A 111 8.94 11.23 -8.17
C VAL A 111 10.39 11.71 -8.22
N THR A 112 11.10 11.57 -7.12
CA THR A 112 12.53 11.93 -7.01
C THR A 112 13.40 11.06 -7.90
N GLY A 113 13.08 9.77 -8.00
CA GLY A 113 13.72 8.84 -8.91
C GLY A 113 13.63 9.30 -10.35
N VAL A 114 12.45 9.72 -10.81
CA VAL A 114 12.27 10.22 -12.19
C VAL A 114 13.08 11.51 -12.44
N LEU A 115 13.20 12.38 -11.44
CA LEU A 115 13.93 13.65 -11.58
C LEU A 115 15.45 13.48 -11.52
N LEU A 116 15.96 12.54 -10.71
CA LEU A 116 17.38 12.37 -10.45
C LEU A 116 18.04 11.33 -11.35
N ILE A 117 17.30 10.31 -11.80
CA ILE A 117 17.83 9.24 -12.63
C ILE A 117 17.72 9.63 -14.10
N LYS A 118 18.86 9.97 -14.70
CA LYS A 118 18.97 10.29 -16.13
C LYS A 118 19.02 9.06 -17.04
N SER A 119 19.18 7.86 -16.46
CA SER A 119 19.27 6.61 -17.20
C SER A 119 17.88 5.99 -17.38
N THR A 120 17.46 5.87 -18.65
CA THR A 120 16.23 5.14 -19.05
C THR A 120 16.22 3.69 -18.57
N VAL A 121 17.40 3.08 -18.37
CA VAL A 121 17.54 1.72 -17.85
C VAL A 121 17.09 1.64 -16.38
N GLN A 122 17.51 2.59 -15.55
CA GLN A 122 17.19 2.62 -14.12
C GLN A 122 15.74 3.08 -13.86
N LEU A 123 15.18 3.91 -14.75
CA LEU A 123 13.76 4.30 -14.72
C LEU A 123 12.81 3.08 -14.81
N THR A 124 13.25 1.97 -15.41
CA THR A 124 12.44 0.74 -15.47
C THR A 124 12.18 0.11 -14.09
N GLY A 125 13.13 0.27 -13.16
CA GLY A 125 12.98 -0.16 -11.79
C GLY A 125 11.94 0.67 -11.03
N ILE A 126 11.79 1.96 -11.35
CA ILE A 126 10.81 2.83 -10.70
C ILE A 126 9.38 2.42 -11.06
N GLN A 127 9.11 2.14 -12.34
CA GLN A 127 7.78 1.68 -12.75
C GLN A 127 7.43 0.33 -12.10
N SER A 128 8.38 -0.60 -12.06
CA SER A 128 8.21 -1.87 -11.36
C SER A 128 8.02 -1.70 -9.85
N TYR A 129 8.70 -0.73 -9.24
CA TYR A 129 8.49 -0.36 -7.85
C TYR A 129 7.05 0.07 -7.58
N VAL A 130 6.44 0.87 -8.46
CA VAL A 130 5.05 1.30 -8.31
C VAL A 130 4.10 0.10 -8.33
N PHE A 131 4.26 -0.84 -9.27
CA PHE A 131 3.45 -2.06 -9.30
C PHE A 131 3.63 -2.90 -8.04
N GLY A 132 4.87 -3.09 -7.59
CA GLY A 132 5.17 -3.82 -6.37
C GLY A 132 4.57 -3.17 -5.12
N PHE A 133 4.68 -1.85 -5.00
CA PHE A 133 4.18 -1.07 -3.87
C PHE A 133 2.66 -1.16 -3.75
N ILE A 134 1.95 -0.93 -4.86
CA ILE A 134 0.49 -1.04 -4.88
C ILE A 134 0.07 -2.48 -4.58
N GLY A 135 0.71 -3.47 -5.21
CA GLY A 135 0.41 -4.88 -4.99
C GLY A 135 0.59 -5.30 -3.53
N GLY A 136 1.77 -5.04 -2.96
CA GLY A 136 2.12 -5.38 -1.58
C GLY A 136 1.21 -4.71 -0.55
N MET A 137 0.88 -3.43 -0.76
CA MET A 137 -0.06 -2.70 0.10
C MET A 137 -1.45 -3.34 0.08
N ASN A 138 -1.98 -3.66 -1.10
CA ASN A 138 -3.29 -4.28 -1.23
C ASN A 138 -3.33 -5.69 -0.64
N VAL A 139 -2.24 -6.47 -0.76
CA VAL A 139 -2.12 -7.78 -0.09
C VAL A 139 -2.19 -7.64 1.43
N ALA A 140 -1.43 -6.73 2.02
CA ALA A 140 -1.43 -6.51 3.47
C ALA A 140 -2.82 -6.08 3.99
N LEU A 141 -3.50 -5.20 3.25
CA LEU A 141 -4.85 -4.76 3.58
C LEU A 141 -5.88 -5.87 3.39
N MET A 142 -5.75 -6.70 2.35
CA MET A 142 -6.62 -7.86 2.12
C MET A 142 -6.51 -8.87 3.26
N LEU A 143 -5.28 -9.19 3.71
CA LEU A 143 -5.04 -10.09 4.84
C LEU A 143 -5.72 -9.58 6.12
N TRP A 144 -5.65 -8.27 6.36
CA TRP A 144 -6.35 -7.62 7.45
C TRP A 144 -7.88 -7.73 7.34
N VAL A 145 -8.47 -7.41 6.17
CA VAL A 145 -9.93 -7.54 5.96
C VAL A 145 -10.41 -9.00 6.12
N ARG A 146 -9.57 -9.96 5.73
CA ARG A 146 -9.86 -11.41 5.90
C ARG A 146 -9.68 -11.89 7.34
N ARG A 147 -9.16 -11.07 8.27
CA ARG A 147 -8.80 -11.45 9.65
C ARG A 147 -7.84 -12.65 9.71
N ILE A 148 -7.03 -12.86 8.67
CA ILE A 148 -6.03 -13.94 8.65
C ILE A 148 -4.83 -13.43 9.47
N PRO A 149 -4.28 -14.24 10.40
CA PRO A 149 -3.12 -13.84 11.20
C PRO A 149 -1.96 -13.42 10.30
N LYS A 150 -1.26 -12.36 10.75
CA LYS A 150 -0.23 -11.63 10.02
C LYS A 150 1.11 -12.35 10.01
#